data_AF-T1EKR8-F1
#
_entry.id   AF-T1EKR8-F1
#
_cell.length_a   1.000
_cell.length_b   1.000
_cell.length_c   1.000
_cell.angle_alpha   90.00
_cell.angle_beta   90.00
_cell.angle_gamma   90.00
#
_symmetry.space_group_name_H-M   'P 1'
#
loop_
_entity.id
_entity.type
_entity.pdbx_description
1 polymer ?
#
loop_
_entity_poly.entity_id
_entity_poly.type
_entity_poly.pdbx_seq_one_letter_code
_entity_poly.pdbx_strand_id
1 'polypeptide(L)' 'RRKRTAFTHAQLQFLEKKFNCQKYLSVAERADVADGLNLTETQIKTWYQNRRTKWKRQTTSSIR' A
#
# COMPACT_ATOMS: atom_id res chain seq x y z
N ARG A 1 13.91 12.83 11.60
CA ARG A 1 13.90 12.29 10.20
C ARG A 1 13.64 10.79 10.25
N ARG A 2 12.42 10.29 9.98
CA ARG A 2 12.18 8.83 9.97
C ARG A 2 12.98 8.20 8.82
N LYS A 3 13.69 7.09 9.08
CA LYS A 3 14.37 6.33 8.02
C LYS A 3 13.32 5.90 7.01
N ARG A 4 13.56 6.17 5.72
CA ARG A 4 12.68 5.71 4.64
C ARG A 4 12.77 4.19 4.61
N THR A 5 11.64 3.52 4.76
CA THR A 5 11.55 2.09 4.50
C THR A 5 11.67 1.86 3.01
N ALA A 6 12.64 1.03 2.61
CA ALA A 6 12.69 0.47 1.27
C ALA A 6 11.94 -0.86 1.30
N PHE A 7 10.91 -0.98 0.46
CA PHE A 7 10.21 -2.26 0.27
C PHE A 7 10.96 -3.10 -0.77
N THR A 8 11.03 -4.40 -0.57
CA THR A 8 11.58 -5.31 -1.57
C THR A 8 10.64 -5.41 -2.78
N HIS A 9 11.15 -5.91 -3.91
CA HIS A 9 10.33 -6.11 -5.10
C HIS A 9 9.13 -7.04 -4.84
N ALA A 10 9.36 -8.14 -4.11
CA ALA A 10 8.30 -9.08 -3.74
C ALA A 10 7.22 -8.44 -2.85
N GLN A 11 7.63 -7.63 -1.86
CA GLN A 11 6.69 -6.88 -1.01
C GLN A 11 5.84 -5.92 -1.86
N LEU A 12 6.46 -5.18 -2.78
CA LEU A 12 5.73 -4.26 -3.67
C LEU A 12 4.75 -4.99 -4.60
N GLN A 13 5.15 -6.12 -5.19
CA GLN A 13 4.28 -6.92 -6.04
C GLN A 13 3.05 -7.42 -5.27
N PHE A 14 3.24 -7.93 -4.06
CA PHE A 14 2.13 -8.36 -3.22
C PHE A 14 1.17 -7.20 -2.89
N LEU A 15 1.73 -6.06 -2.47
CA LEU A 15 0.95 -4.87 -2.11
C LEU A 15 0.16 -4.32 -3.30
N GLU A 16 0.76 -4.24 -4.49
CA GLU A 16 0.06 -3.82 -5.71
C GLU A 16 -1.05 -4.81 -6.09
N LYS A 17 -0.79 -6.13 -6.03
CA LYS A 17 -1.80 -7.15 -6.31
C LYS A 17 -2.98 -7.03 -5.36
N LYS A 18 -2.74 -6.94 -4.05
CA LYS A 18 -3.80 -6.78 -3.05
C LYS A 18 -4.54 -5.45 -3.22
N PHE A 19 -3.83 -4.35 -3.52
CA PHE A 19 -4.43 -3.05 -3.80
C PHE A 19 -5.37 -3.08 -5.01
N ASN A 20 -5.00 -3.82 -6.07
CA ASN A 20 -5.84 -3.96 -7.25
C ASN A 20 -7.17 -4.65 -6.93
N CYS A 21 -7.17 -5.63 -6.04
CA CYS A 21 -8.40 -6.25 -5.52
C CYS A 21 -9.16 -5.34 -4.55
N GLN A 22 -8.44 -4.63 -3.66
CA GLN A 22 -9.04 -3.90 -2.54
C GLN A 22 -8.27 -2.62 -2.20
N LYS A 23 -8.92 -1.46 -2.38
CA LYS A 23 -8.29 -0.13 -2.23
C LYS A 23 -8.15 0.34 -0.78
N TYR A 24 -8.87 -0.29 0.14
CA TYR A 24 -8.94 0.05 1.57
C TYR A 24 -8.91 -1.22 2.40
N LEU A 25 -7.99 -1.29 3.36
CA LEU A 25 -7.92 -2.39 4.32
C LEU A 25 -8.62 -2.01 5.62
N SER A 26 -9.34 -2.96 6.22
CA SER A 26 -9.73 -2.92 7.63
C SER A 26 -8.49 -2.99 8.55
N VAL A 27 -8.69 -2.88 9.85
CA VAL A 27 -7.60 -3.02 10.84
C VAL A 27 -7.05 -4.45 10.83
N ALA A 28 -7.94 -5.45 10.86
CA ALA A 28 -7.54 -6.87 10.86
C ALA A 28 -6.72 -7.23 9.61
N GLU A 29 -7.23 -6.90 8.42
CA GLU A 29 -6.51 -7.23 7.17
C GLU A 29 -5.17 -6.51 7.05
N ARG A 30 -5.03 -5.34 7.68
CA ARG A 30 -3.75 -4.62 7.71
C ARG A 30 -2.75 -5.33 8.61
N ALA A 31 -3.18 -5.86 9.75
CA ALA A 31 -2.34 -6.65 10.63
C ALA A 31 -1.88 -7.93 9.91
N ASP A 32 -2.79 -8.63 9.23
CA ASP A 32 -2.45 -9.86 8.48
C ASP A 32 -1.41 -9.60 7.37
N VAL A 33 -1.56 -8.51 6.63
CA VAL A 33 -0.61 -8.13 5.57
C VAL A 33 0.73 -7.68 6.16
N ALA A 34 0.70 -6.98 7.29
CA ALA A 34 1.90 -6.54 7.98
C ALA A 34 2.73 -7.75 8.43
N ASP A 35 2.10 -8.72 9.08
CA ASP A 35 2.73 -9.95 9.53
C ASP A 35 3.29 -10.77 8.34
N GLY A 36 2.48 -11.01 7.31
CA GLY A 36 2.88 -11.78 6.13
C GLY A 36 4.01 -11.16 5.30
N LEU A 37 4.27 -9.86 5.44
CA LEU A 37 5.38 -9.16 4.74
C LEU A 37 6.54 -8.79 5.66
N ASN A 38 6.45 -9.14 6.95
CA ASN A 38 7.38 -8.69 7.99
C ASN A 38 7.56 -7.16 7.99
N LEU A 39 6.43 -6.45 8.00
CA LEU A 39 6.33 -5.00 8.04
C LEU A 39 5.46 -4.57 9.22
N THR A 40 5.48 -3.30 9.56
CA THR A 40 4.56 -2.72 10.55
C THR A 40 3.26 -2.29 9.89
N GLU A 41 2.15 -2.33 10.64
CA GLU A 41 0.87 -1.78 10.20
C GLU A 41 0.97 -0.33 9.71
N THR A 42 1.85 0.47 10.31
CA THR A 42 2.05 1.87 9.90
C THR A 42 2.68 1.95 8.51
N GLN A 43 3.64 1.09 8.18
CA GLN A 43 4.21 1.02 6.82
C GLN A 43 3.14 0.61 5.80
N ILE A 44 2.31 -0.38 6.12
CA ILE A 44 1.18 -0.78 5.26
C ILE A 44 0.19 0.38 5.09
N LYS A 45 -0.19 1.04 6.18
CA LYS A 45 -1.10 2.20 6.17
C LYS A 45 -0.56 3.32 5.26
N THR A 46 0.70 3.69 5.45
CA THR A 46 1.36 4.75 4.66
C THR A 46 1.47 4.36 3.19
N TRP A 47 1.82 3.11 2.88
CA TRP A 47 1.88 2.64 1.49
C TRP A 47 0.50 2.72 0.83
N TYR A 48 -0.55 2.21 1.48
CA TYR A 48 -1.92 2.27 0.96
C TYR A 48 -2.42 3.71 0.76
N GLN A 49 -2.08 4.62 1.67
CA GLN A 49 -2.43 6.03 1.54
C GLN A 49 -1.73 6.68 0.34
N ASN A 50 -0.42 6.46 0.18
CA ASN A 50 0.33 6.95 -0.97
C ASN A 50 -0.18 6.34 -2.28
N ARG A 51 -0.50 5.05 -2.27
CA ARG A 51 -0.99 4.34 -3.44
C ARG A 51 -2.36 4.85 -3.91
N ARG A 52 -3.27 5.16 -3.00
CA ARG A 52 -4.55 5.82 -3.32
C ARG A 52 -4.35 7.22 -3.90
N THR A 53 -3.42 8.01 -3.36
CA THR A 53 -3.09 9.32 -3.93
C THR A 53 -2.60 9.19 -5.37
N LYS A 54 -1.70 8.24 -5.64
CA LYS A 54 -1.20 7.95 -7.00
C LYS A 54 -2.35 7.49 -7.92
N TRP A 55 -3.17 6.56 -7.46
CA TRP A 55 -4.33 6.06 -8.21
C TRP A 55 -5.29 7.18 -8.58
N LYS A 56 -5.68 8.03 -7.62
CA LYS A 56 -6.55 9.18 -7.86
C LYS A 56 -5.97 10.14 -8.89
N ARG A 57 -4.66 10.43 -8.81
CA ARG A 57 -3.99 11.27 -9.82
C ARG A 57 -4.07 10.63 -11.21
N GLN A 58 -3.83 9.32 -11.33
CA GLN A 58 -3.90 8.61 -12.60
C GLN A 58 -5.32 8.59 -13.18
N THR A 59 -6.35 8.36 -12.34
CA THR A 59 -7.74 8.38 -12.79
C THR A 59 -8.20 9.77 -13.19
N THR A 60 -7.81 10.82 -12.45
CA THR A 60 -8.17 12.21 -12.80
C THR A 60 -7.41 12.72 -14.01
N SER A 61 -6.15 12.30 -14.21
CA SER A 61 -5.39 12.62 -15.42
C SER A 61 -5.95 11.95 -16.67
N SER A 62 -6.68 10.85 -16.54
CA SER A 62 -7.34 10.17 -17.66
C SER A 62 -8.70 10.77 -18.04
N ILE A 63 -9.20 11.75 -17.28
CA ILE A 63 -10.46 12.48 -17.53
C ILE A 63 -10.19 13.84 -18.23
N ARG A 64 -8.92 14.17 -18.48
CA ARG A 64 -8.52 15.27 -19.37
C ARG A 64 -8.11 14.71 -20.71
#